data_AF-A0A2T2UV52-F1
#
_entry.id   AF-A0A2T2UV52-F1
#
_cell.length_a   1.000
_cell.length_b   1.000
_cell.length_c   1.000
_cell.angle_alpha   90.00
_cell.angle_beta   90.00
_cell.angle_gamma   90.00
#
_symmetry.space_group_name_H-M   'P 1'
#
loop_
_entity.id
_entity.type
_entity.pdbx_description
1 polymer ?
#
loop_
_entity_poly.entity_id
_entity_poly.type
_entity_poly.pdbx_seq_one_letter_code
_entity_poly.pdbx_strand_id
1 'polypeptide(L)'
;MPMADHIACHIEKGVVREQQRETLDDLIYKLFERRHHNLVAGREQDWLTVELVQSIRRESAVYREELSTETSGPLPFALGYFQRNDDHLTLTTDKVPTNMAPKTFVRFLSEFVESGARLWFGTPPDREGWVVRGIDEVQPLEEGPRSAAA
;
A
#
# COMPACT_ATOMS: atom_id res chain seq x y z
N MET A 1 -11.74 6.82 19.71
CA MET A 1 -11.38 5.61 18.96
C MET A 1 -11.47 5.94 17.48
N PRO A 2 -10.38 6.11 16.72
CA PRO A 2 -10.49 5.95 15.28
C PRO A 2 -10.44 4.44 15.03
N MET A 3 -11.59 3.85 14.69
CA MET A 3 -11.59 2.55 14.02
C MET A 3 -10.68 2.71 12.81
N ALA A 4 -9.74 1.78 12.59
CA ALA A 4 -9.13 1.69 11.29
C ALA A 4 -10.29 1.36 10.34
N ASP A 5 -10.82 2.37 9.67
CA ASP A 5 -11.81 2.16 8.63
C ASP A 5 -11.15 1.23 7.61
N HIS A 6 -11.88 0.21 7.18
CA HIS A 6 -11.40 -0.71 6.16
C HIS A 6 -12.11 -0.35 4.86
N ILE A 7 -11.34 -0.17 3.80
CA ILE A 7 -11.86 0.11 2.47
C ILE A 7 -11.70 -1.12 1.60
N ALA A 8 -12.69 -1.38 0.75
CA ALA A 8 -12.55 -2.41 -0.26
C ALA A 8 -11.35 -2.10 -1.15
N CYS A 9 -10.49 -3.07 -1.42
CA CYS A 9 -9.32 -2.88 -2.27
C CYS A 9 -9.25 -3.98 -3.32
N HIS A 10 -8.89 -3.61 -4.54
CA HIS A 10 -8.68 -4.53 -5.65
C HIS A 10 -7.44 -4.13 -6.42
N ILE A 11 -6.63 -5.11 -6.82
CA ILE A 11 -5.43 -4.90 -7.63
C ILE A 11 -5.52 -5.74 -8.91
N GLU A 12 -5.17 -5.14 -10.04
CA GLU A 12 -4.99 -5.82 -11.32
C GLU A 12 -3.64 -5.47 -11.91
N LYS A 13 -3.05 -6.44 -12.64
CA LYS A 13 -1.75 -6.28 -13.29
C LYS A 13 -0.63 -5.82 -12.34
N GLY A 14 -0.72 -6.16 -11.05
CA GLY A 14 0.27 -5.85 -10.03
C GLY A 14 1.52 -6.72 -10.16
N VAL A 15 2.23 -6.66 -11.29
CA VAL A 15 3.49 -7.40 -11.48
C VAL A 15 4.58 -6.72 -10.67
N VAL A 16 5.37 -7.48 -9.92
CA VAL A 16 6.45 -6.98 -9.07
C VAL A 16 7.76 -6.94 -9.86
N ARG A 17 8.45 -5.80 -9.80
CA ARG A 17 9.78 -5.60 -10.41
C ARG A 17 10.78 -6.58 -9.83
N GLU A 18 11.55 -7.25 -10.67
CA GLU A 18 12.48 -8.31 -10.25
C GLU A 18 13.46 -7.86 -9.15
N GLN A 19 14.01 -6.66 -9.30
CA GLN A 19 14.97 -6.08 -8.36
C GLN A 19 14.38 -5.75 -6.99
N GLN A 20 13.05 -5.67 -6.89
CA GLN A 20 12.34 -5.24 -5.69
C GLN A 20 11.56 -6.38 -5.02
N ARG A 21 11.65 -7.62 -5.53
CA ARG A 21 10.88 -8.77 -5.03
C ARG A 21 11.21 -9.11 -3.59
N GLU A 22 12.50 -9.27 -3.27
CA GLU A 22 12.95 -9.61 -1.93
C GLU A 22 12.59 -8.50 -0.94
N THR A 23 12.89 -7.25 -1.28
CA THR A 23 12.54 -6.07 -0.48
C THR A 23 11.03 -5.98 -0.22
N LEU A 24 10.20 -6.23 -1.24
CA LEU A 24 8.74 -6.20 -1.08
C LEU A 24 8.24 -7.30 -0.14
N ASP A 25 8.75 -8.53 -0.26
CA ASP A 25 8.37 -9.63 0.64
C ASP A 25 8.76 -9.34 2.09
N ASP A 26 9.98 -8.83 2.30
CA ASP A 26 10.45 -8.40 3.61
C ASP A 26 9.53 -7.34 4.23
N LEU A 27 9.10 -6.35 3.43
CA LEU A 27 8.19 -5.30 3.88
C LEU A 27 6.78 -5.85 4.16
N ILE A 28 6.24 -6.71 3.28
CA ILE A 28 4.96 -7.38 3.48
C ILE A 28 4.98 -8.15 4.80
N TYR A 29 6.02 -8.97 5.03
CA TYR A 29 6.15 -9.78 6.23
C TYR A 29 6.25 -8.90 7.50
N LYS A 30 7.12 -7.88 7.49
CA LYS A 30 7.26 -6.93 8.61
C LYS A 30 5.95 -6.21 8.94
N LEU A 31 5.23 -5.74 7.92
CA LEU A 31 3.97 -5.03 8.10
C LEU A 31 2.83 -5.96 8.50
N PHE A 32 2.84 -7.21 8.03
CA PHE A 32 1.90 -8.25 8.45
C PHE A 32 2.10 -8.58 9.94
N GLU A 33 3.33 -8.82 10.40
CA GLU A 33 3.63 -9.08 11.81
C GLU A 33 3.21 -7.90 12.69
N ARG A 34 3.50 -6.68 12.23
CA ARG A 34 3.21 -5.43 12.95
C ARG A 34 1.80 -4.89 12.69
N ARG A 35 0.90 -5.58 11.99
CA ARG A 35 -0.48 -5.06 11.78
C ARG A 35 -1.31 -5.00 13.07
N HIS A 36 -0.91 -5.78 14.08
CA HIS A 36 -1.48 -5.76 15.43
C HIS A 36 -0.85 -4.71 16.34
N HIS A 37 0.08 -3.89 15.83
CA HIS A 37 0.79 -2.88 16.58
C HIS A 37 -0.14 -1.84 17.25
N ASN A 38 -1.35 -1.64 16.70
CA ASN A 38 -2.39 -0.82 17.33
C ASN A 38 -2.96 -1.40 18.64
N LEU A 39 -2.63 -2.65 19.00
CA LEU A 39 -3.01 -3.28 20.27
C LEU A 39 -2.00 -3.02 21.40
N VAL A 40 -0.83 -2.44 21.08
CA VAL A 40 0.20 -2.07 22.06
C VAL A 40 0.04 -0.59 22.36
N ALA A 41 -0.54 -0.26 23.52
CA ALA A 41 -0.69 1.13 23.96
C ALA A 41 0.51 1.55 24.83
N GLY A 42 1.08 2.73 24.57
CA GLY A 42 2.09 3.37 25.44
C GLY A 42 3.34 3.88 24.70
N ARG A 43 4.34 4.37 25.46
CA ARG A 43 5.61 4.94 24.92
C ARG A 43 6.41 3.97 24.03
N GLU A 44 6.22 2.67 24.22
CA GLU A 44 6.82 1.64 23.36
C GLU A 44 6.28 1.71 21.92
N GLN A 45 5.02 2.09 21.75
CA GLN A 45 4.38 2.25 20.45
C GLN A 45 5.03 3.37 19.63
N ASP A 46 5.39 4.49 20.26
CA ASP A 46 6.08 5.60 19.59
C ASP A 46 7.45 5.17 19.07
N TRP A 47 8.21 4.45 19.90
CA TRP A 47 9.55 3.98 19.51
C TRP A 47 9.51 2.95 18.38
N LEU A 48 8.63 1.95 18.49
CA LEU A 48 8.42 0.94 17.44
C LEU A 48 7.89 1.53 16.13
N THR A 49 7.11 2.62 16.21
CA THR A 49 6.65 3.38 15.03
C THR A 49 7.81 4.05 14.33
N VAL A 50 8.69 4.74 15.08
CA VAL A 50 9.90 5.36 14.51
C VAL A 50 10.81 4.32 13.86
N GLU A 51 11.02 3.17 14.50
CA GLU A 51 11.80 2.07 13.91
C GLU A 51 11.19 1.56 12.60
N LEU A 52 9.86 1.43 12.54
CA LEU A 52 9.16 0.99 11.35
C LEU A 52 9.27 2.03 10.23
N VAL A 53 9.09 3.31 10.55
CA VAL A 53 9.29 4.42 9.60
C VAL A 53 10.70 4.40 9.04
N GLN A 54 11.73 4.29 9.89
CA GLN A 54 13.13 4.23 9.48
C GLN A 54 13.44 3.00 8.62
N SER A 55 12.85 1.84 8.95
CA SER A 55 12.97 0.63 8.15
C SER A 55 12.38 0.82 6.77
N ILE A 56 11.18 1.39 6.65
CA ILE A 56 10.55 1.66 5.35
C ILE A 56 11.36 2.71 4.57
N ARG A 57 11.86 3.77 5.24
CA ARG A 57 12.72 4.80 4.62
C ARG A 57 14.01 4.23 4.05
N ARG A 58 14.53 3.13 4.60
CA ARG A 58 15.73 2.47 4.11
C ARG A 58 15.45 1.68 2.83
N GLU A 59 14.29 1.03 2.78
CA GLU A 59 13.91 0.12 1.71
C GLU A 59 13.13 0.80 0.56
N SER A 60 12.58 2.00 0.79
CA SER A 60 11.81 2.76 -0.20
C SER A 60 12.29 4.21 -0.29
N ALA A 61 12.80 4.58 -1.45
CA ALA A 61 13.21 5.95 -1.75
C ALA A 61 12.00 6.88 -1.83
N VAL A 62 10.90 6.42 -2.46
CA VAL A 62 9.66 7.19 -2.57
C VAL A 62 9.10 7.51 -1.19
N TYR A 63 9.08 6.52 -0.30
CA TYR A 63 8.62 6.74 1.07
C TYR A 63 9.50 7.73 1.82
N ARG A 64 10.82 7.64 1.65
CA ARG A 64 11.80 8.48 2.33
C ARG A 64 11.74 9.94 1.90
N GLU A 65 11.53 10.18 0.61
CA GLU A 65 11.64 11.52 0.02
C GLU A 65 10.30 12.24 0.00
N GLU A 66 9.22 11.54 -0.30
CA GLU A 66 7.92 12.16 -0.61
C GLU A 66 6.85 11.94 0.47
N LEU A 67 6.94 10.83 1.23
CA LEU A 67 5.82 10.39 2.08
C LEU A 67 6.10 10.50 3.58
N SER A 68 7.36 10.51 4.01
CA SER A 68 7.73 10.52 5.42
C SER A 68 8.78 11.56 5.74
N THR A 69 8.79 11.99 7.00
CA THR A 69 9.91 12.69 7.63
C THR A 69 10.81 11.67 8.33
N GLU A 70 11.90 12.15 8.94
CA GLU A 70 12.84 11.29 9.66
C GLU A 70 12.19 10.49 10.79
N THR A 71 11.20 11.05 11.49
CA THR A 71 10.61 10.43 12.68
C THR A 71 9.12 10.14 12.55
N SER A 72 8.48 10.52 11.45
CA SER A 72 7.04 10.37 11.27
C SER A 72 6.67 10.12 9.82
N GLY A 73 5.66 9.30 9.57
CA GLY A 73 5.15 9.02 8.24
C GLY A 73 3.92 8.12 8.26
N PRO A 74 3.13 8.13 7.19
CA PRO A 74 1.98 7.25 7.05
C PRO A 74 2.46 5.80 6.92
N LEU A 75 2.03 4.91 7.81
CA LEU A 75 2.45 3.50 7.74
C LEU A 75 1.65 2.76 6.65
N PRO A 76 2.27 2.05 5.68
CA PRO A 76 1.54 1.33 4.64
C PRO A 76 1.01 -0.02 5.16
N PHE A 77 0.29 -0.07 6.28
CA PHE A 77 -0.23 -1.33 6.86
C PHE A 77 -1.14 -2.11 5.89
N ALA A 78 -1.75 -1.43 4.92
CA ALA A 78 -2.44 -2.09 3.81
C ALA A 78 -1.54 -3.12 3.09
N LEU A 79 -0.23 -2.87 2.98
CA LEU A 79 0.74 -3.78 2.37
C LEU A 79 0.79 -5.15 3.07
N GLY A 80 0.61 -5.18 4.40
CA GLY A 80 0.57 -6.43 5.18
C GLY A 80 -0.65 -7.31 4.90
N TYR A 81 -1.54 -6.90 4.00
CA TYR A 81 -2.66 -7.71 3.50
C TYR A 81 -2.45 -8.20 2.07
N PHE A 82 -1.37 -7.78 1.43
CA PHE A 82 -0.96 -8.30 0.13
C PHE A 82 -0.06 -9.51 0.33
N GLN A 83 -0.07 -10.39 -0.67
CA GLN A 83 0.82 -11.51 -0.77
C GLN A 83 1.33 -11.54 -2.20
N ARG A 84 2.65 -11.68 -2.34
CA ARG A 84 3.26 -11.96 -3.63
C ARG A 84 3.06 -13.46 -3.94
N ASN A 85 2.47 -13.74 -5.08
CA ASN A 85 2.37 -15.08 -5.65
C ASN A 85 3.12 -15.07 -6.97
N ASP A 86 4.25 -15.79 -7.02
CA ASP A 86 5.25 -15.66 -8.08
C ASP A 86 5.60 -14.18 -8.33
N ASP A 87 5.28 -13.66 -9.51
CA ASP A 87 5.60 -12.29 -9.90
C ASP A 87 4.42 -11.32 -9.70
N HIS A 88 3.31 -11.81 -9.16
CA HIS A 88 2.07 -11.04 -9.04
C HIS A 88 1.75 -10.73 -7.59
N LEU A 89 1.47 -9.46 -7.32
CA LEU A 89 0.93 -9.01 -6.05
C LEU A 89 -0.58 -9.24 -6.02
N THR A 90 -1.03 -9.99 -5.02
CA THR A 90 -2.44 -10.34 -4.81
C THR A 90 -2.89 -9.93 -3.41
N LEU A 91 -4.17 -9.68 -3.24
CA LEU A 91 -4.75 -9.37 -1.93
C LEU A 91 -5.25 -10.66 -1.26
N THR A 92 -4.93 -10.82 0.02
CA THR A 92 -5.43 -11.94 0.83
C THR A 92 -6.85 -11.71 1.37
N THR A 93 -7.34 -10.47 1.24
CA THR A 93 -8.64 -9.99 1.73
C THR A 93 -9.20 -8.95 0.77
N ASP A 94 -10.52 -8.83 0.70
CA ASP A 94 -11.22 -7.81 -0.09
C ASP A 94 -11.13 -6.41 0.53
N LYS A 95 -10.60 -6.28 1.75
CA LYS A 95 -10.56 -5.02 2.51
C LYS A 95 -9.21 -4.74 3.16
N VAL A 96 -8.75 -3.51 3.07
CA VAL A 96 -7.49 -3.03 3.67
C VAL A 96 -7.74 -1.83 4.59
N PRO A 97 -6.90 -1.60 5.61
CA PRO A 97 -7.02 -0.42 6.47
C PRO A 97 -6.80 0.89 5.70
N THR A 98 -7.56 1.93 6.02
CA THR A 98 -7.48 3.30 5.46
C THR A 98 -6.54 4.22 6.24
N ASN A 99 -5.56 3.63 6.93
CA ASN A 99 -4.63 4.40 7.75
C ASN A 99 -3.65 5.24 6.92
N MET A 100 -3.57 4.97 5.62
CA MET A 100 -2.86 5.75 4.61
C MET A 100 -3.84 6.10 3.48
N ALA A 101 -3.77 7.32 2.96
CA ALA A 101 -4.62 7.74 1.83
C ALA A 101 -4.36 6.83 0.60
N PRO A 102 -5.41 6.37 -0.12
CA PRO A 102 -5.27 5.46 -1.25
C PRO A 102 -4.23 5.89 -2.28
N LYS A 103 -4.30 7.15 -2.75
CA LYS A 103 -3.32 7.71 -3.69
C LYS A 103 -1.88 7.62 -3.19
N THR A 104 -1.65 7.92 -1.91
CA THR A 104 -0.33 7.84 -1.27
C THR A 104 0.17 6.41 -1.22
N PHE A 105 -0.71 5.46 -0.92
CA PHE A 105 -0.38 4.04 -0.94
C PHE A 105 -0.03 3.54 -2.35
N VAL A 106 -0.75 3.99 -3.39
CA VAL A 106 -0.40 3.63 -4.78
C VAL A 106 0.94 4.24 -5.19
N ARG A 107 1.24 5.48 -4.79
CA ARG A 107 2.57 6.09 -5.01
C ARG A 107 3.67 5.26 -4.36
N PHE A 108 3.49 4.85 -3.11
CA PHE A 108 4.43 3.96 -2.43
C PHE A 108 4.61 2.63 -3.19
N LEU A 109 3.51 1.97 -3.58
CA LEU A 109 3.57 0.70 -4.31
C LEU A 109 4.24 0.81 -5.69
N SER A 110 4.18 1.96 -6.34
CA SER A 110 4.75 2.18 -7.68
C SER A 110 6.25 1.94 -7.77
N GLU A 111 6.97 2.01 -6.64
CA GLU A 111 8.39 1.68 -6.55
C GLU A 111 8.65 0.18 -6.73
N PHE A 112 7.71 -0.66 -6.28
CA PHE A 112 7.84 -2.11 -6.26
C PHE A 112 7.17 -2.79 -7.46
N VAL A 113 6.10 -2.20 -7.99
CA VAL A 113 5.34 -2.78 -9.10
C VAL A 113 5.72 -2.18 -10.45
N GLU A 114 5.55 -2.98 -11.51
CA GLU A 114 5.73 -2.57 -12.89
C GLU A 114 4.65 -1.58 -13.34
N SER A 115 4.98 -0.82 -14.39
CA SER A 115 4.02 0.10 -15.00
C SER A 115 2.82 -0.66 -15.58
N GLY A 116 1.64 -0.05 -15.46
CA GLY A 116 0.37 -0.66 -15.86
C GLY A 116 -0.37 -1.38 -14.72
N ALA A 117 0.22 -1.50 -13.53
CA ALA A 117 -0.49 -1.93 -12.33
C ALA A 117 -1.64 -0.97 -12.01
N ARG A 118 -2.80 -1.53 -11.66
CA ARG A 118 -4.03 -0.78 -11.37
C ARG A 118 -4.55 -1.17 -10.01
N LEU A 119 -4.88 -0.17 -9.21
CA LEU A 119 -5.47 -0.37 -7.90
C LEU A 119 -6.78 0.40 -7.81
N TRP A 120 -7.77 -0.21 -7.19
CA TRP A 120 -9.04 0.42 -6.89
C TRP A 120 -9.36 0.32 -5.41
N PHE A 121 -9.97 1.37 -4.89
CA PHE A 121 -10.34 1.52 -3.50
C PHE A 121 -11.80 1.95 -3.43
N GLY A 122 -12.56 1.33 -2.54
CA GLY A 122 -13.98 1.59 -2.35
C GLY A 122 -14.86 0.64 -3.15
N THR A 123 -16.16 0.75 -2.92
CA THR A 123 -17.20 0.01 -3.63
C THR A 123 -17.96 0.95 -4.55
N PRO A 124 -18.45 0.49 -5.72
CA PRO A 124 -19.30 1.30 -6.57
C PRO A 124 -20.51 1.88 -5.81
N PRO A 125 -20.94 3.12 -6.09
CA PRO A 125 -20.41 4.04 -7.11
C PRO A 125 -19.18 4.86 -6.67
N ASP A 126 -18.85 4.89 -5.38
CA ASP A 126 -17.78 5.74 -4.82
C ASP A 126 -16.38 5.10 -4.91
N ARG A 127 -16.14 4.31 -5.96
CA ARG A 127 -14.87 3.61 -6.18
C ARG A 127 -13.87 4.56 -6.85
N GLU A 128 -12.72 4.73 -6.22
CA GLU A 128 -11.59 5.45 -6.79
C GLU A 128 -10.54 4.48 -7.33
N GLY A 129 -9.89 4.84 -8.44
CA GLY A 129 -8.89 3.99 -9.07
C GLY A 129 -7.62 4.77 -9.42
N TRP A 130 -6.49 4.09 -9.43
CA TRP A 130 -5.21 4.63 -9.86
C TRP A 130 -4.46 3.61 -10.72
N VAL A 131 -3.68 4.13 -11.67
CA VAL A 131 -2.75 3.36 -12.50
C VAL A 131 -1.33 3.85 -12.27
N VAL A 132 -0.41 2.89 -12.11
CA VAL A 132 1.02 3.14 -12.03
C VAL A 132 1.56 3.34 -13.45
N ARG A 133 2.22 4.47 -13.70
CA ARG A 133 2.91 4.78 -14.96
C ARG A 133 4.42 4.61 -14.85
N GLY A 134 4.97 4.86 -13.67
CA GLY A 134 6.38 4.77 -13.35
C GLY A 134 6.59 4.83 -11.84
N ILE A 135 7.86 4.90 -11.41
CA ILE A 135 8.20 5.08 -9.99
C ILE A 135 7.74 6.47 -9.56
N ASP A 136 6.96 6.51 -8.48
CA ASP A 136 6.26 7.70 -7.95
C ASP A 136 5.27 8.38 -8.92
N GLU A 137 5.07 7.80 -10.11
CA GLU A 137 4.20 8.35 -11.14
C GLU A 137 2.89 7.55 -11.21
N VAL A 138 1.84 8.12 -10.62
CA VAL A 138 0.50 7.52 -10.59
C VAL A 138 -0.54 8.48 -11.15
N GLN A 139 -1.48 7.94 -11.92
CA GLN A 139 -2.59 8.70 -12.49
C GLN A 139 -3.91 8.17 -11.96
N PRO A 140 -4.89 9.04 -11.65
CA PRO A 140 -6.23 8.57 -11.38
C PRO A 140 -6.75 7.85 -12.63
N LEU A 141 -7.34 6.68 -12.42
CA LEU A 141 -8.21 6.09 -13.42
C LEU A 141 -9.49 6.89 -13.35
N GLU A 142 -9.76 7.72 -14.36
CA GLU A 142 -11.14 8.14 -14.60
C GLU A 142 -11.98 6.87 -14.66
N GLU A 143 -13.13 6.85 -13.98
CA GLU A 143 -14.08 5.76 -14.16
C GLU A 143 -14.34 5.61 -15.67
N GLY A 144 -13.71 4.62 -16.29
CA GLY A 144 -14.06 4.21 -17.63
C GLY A 144 -15.54 3.82 -17.58
N PRO A 145 -16.41 4.36 -18.44
CA PRO A 145 -17.84 4.22 -18.31
C PRO A 145 -18.26 2.75 -18.41
N ARG A 146 -19.21 2.35 -17.55
CA ARG A 146 -20.14 1.21 -17.66
C ARG A 146 -19.64 -0.02 -18.42
N SER A 147 -19.52 -1.16 -17.73
CA SER A 147 -19.99 -2.39 -18.38
C SER A 147 -21.52 -2.37 -18.35
N ALA A 148 -22.10 -1.80 -19.40
CA ALA A 148 -23.37 -2.27 -19.90
C ALA A 148 -23.09 -3.61 -20.59
N ALA A 149 -23.48 -4.70 -19.94
CA ALA A 149 -23.59 -6.04 -20.54
C ALA A 149 -24.56 -6.81 -19.65
N ALA A 150 -25.68 -7.36 -20.10
CA ALA A 150 -26.40 -7.36 -21.36
C ALA A 150 -27.85 -7.78 -21.01
#